data_AF-A0A8H4V452-F1
#
_entry.id   AF-A0A8H4V452-F1
#
_cell.length_a   1.000
_cell.length_b   1.000
_cell.length_c   1.000
_cell.angle_alpha   90.00
_cell.angle_beta   90.00
_cell.angle_gamma   90.00
#
_symmetry.space_group_name_H-M   'P 1'
#
loop_
_entity.id
_entity.type
_entity.pdbx_description
1 polymer ?
#
loop_
_entity_poly.entity_id
_entity_poly.type
_entity_poly.pdbx_seq_one_letter_code
_entity_poly.pdbx_strand_id
1 'polypeptide(L)'
;YEQTPLLGKTQSSKAPVPQTEKYLIELAPYDTRWVTEEEKWELKLDGVNFIDITEETQAGFYPKFFTSNAVQYPTKLIHNDTISSLSKKLDKKNLQHNLEHFTSFHTRYYKSEYGVESATWLYEQINDIIQKSGAAAHGATVEKFAHSWGQFSTIARIPGQTNKTVVLGAHQDSINLFLPSILAAPGADDDGSGTVTILEVLRTLLLSPDIVAG
;
A
#
# COMPACT_ATOMS: atom_id res chain seq x y z
N TYR A 1 -43.96 61.58 -15.31
CA TYR A 1 -43.53 61.74 -13.91
C TYR A 1 -44.29 60.67 -13.11
N GLU A 2 -43.72 59.71 -12.39
CA GLU A 2 -42.36 59.41 -11.95
C GLU A 2 -42.33 57.92 -11.50
N GLN A 3 -41.21 57.27 -11.82
CA GLN A 3 -40.47 56.21 -11.11
C GLN A 3 -41.23 55.09 -10.35
N THR A 4 -41.08 53.88 -10.86
CA THR A 4 -41.21 52.62 -10.11
C THR A 4 -39.92 52.38 -9.29
N PRO A 5 -39.97 52.16 -7.97
CA PRO A 5 -38.82 51.67 -7.22
C PRO A 5 -38.82 50.12 -7.18
N LEU A 6 -37.74 49.51 -7.64
CA LEU A 6 -37.47 48.08 -7.48
C LEU A 6 -37.09 47.77 -6.03
N LEU A 7 -37.80 46.82 -5.43
CA LEU A 7 -37.51 46.27 -4.10
C LEU A 7 -36.10 45.66 -4.06
N GLY A 8 -35.22 46.24 -3.25
CA GLY A 8 -34.02 45.55 -2.77
C GLY A 8 -34.39 44.54 -1.69
N LYS A 9 -34.30 43.25 -2.00
CA LYS A 9 -34.14 42.19 -0.99
C LYS A 9 -32.67 41.81 -0.96
N THR A 10 -31.92 42.33 0.00
CA THR A 10 -30.62 41.81 0.38
C THR A 10 -30.83 40.47 1.10
N GLN A 11 -30.80 39.38 0.34
CA GLN A 11 -30.58 38.05 0.90
C GLN A 11 -29.08 37.88 1.10
N SER A 12 -28.64 38.00 2.35
CA SER A 12 -27.32 37.51 2.77
C SER A 12 -27.35 35.98 2.72
N SER A 13 -27.01 35.41 1.57
CA SER A 13 -26.59 34.01 1.51
C SER A 13 -25.14 33.97 2.00
N LYS A 14 -24.94 33.65 3.28
CA LYS A 14 -23.65 33.09 3.70
C LYS A 14 -23.48 31.81 2.90
N ALA A 15 -22.54 31.81 1.95
CA ALA A 15 -22.06 30.58 1.34
C ALA A 15 -21.73 29.59 2.47
N PRO A 16 -22.08 28.30 2.35
CA PRO A 16 -21.64 27.31 3.33
C PRO A 16 -20.11 27.39 3.41
N VAL A 17 -19.60 27.65 4.61
CA VAL A 17 -18.17 27.58 4.89
C VAL A 17 -17.72 26.18 4.45
N PRO A 18 -16.64 26.04 3.65
CA PRO A 18 -16.11 24.73 3.30
C PRO A 18 -15.86 23.99 4.60
N GLN A 19 -16.56 22.89 4.85
CA GLN A 19 -16.22 22.03 5.97
C GLN A 19 -14.84 21.48 5.67
N THR A 20 -13.84 21.86 6.47
CA THR A 20 -12.52 21.25 6.42
C THR A 20 -12.70 19.75 6.65
N GLU A 21 -12.29 18.96 5.67
CA GLU A 21 -12.34 17.51 5.74
C GLU A 21 -11.57 17.03 6.98
N LYS A 22 -12.12 16.05 7.69
CA LYS A 22 -11.52 15.49 8.90
C LYS A 22 -11.30 14.00 8.74
N TYR A 23 -10.22 13.53 9.34
CA TYR A 23 -9.75 12.16 9.35
C TYR A 23 -9.69 11.66 10.79
N LEU A 24 -10.09 10.42 11.03
CA LEU A 24 -9.96 9.77 12.31
C LEU A 24 -8.62 9.04 12.35
N ILE A 25 -7.74 9.44 13.26
CA ILE A 25 -6.46 8.77 13.49
C ILE A 25 -6.45 8.01 14.81
N GLU A 26 -5.66 6.94 14.89
CA GLU A 26 -5.35 6.18 16.10
C GLU A 26 -3.86 6.36 16.45
N LEU A 27 -3.58 6.89 17.65
CA LEU A 27 -2.24 7.21 18.15
C LEU A 27 -1.63 6.06 18.97
N ALA A 28 -2.50 5.29 19.61
CA ALA A 28 -2.20 4.08 20.38
C ALA A 28 -3.46 3.21 20.40
N PRO A 29 -3.40 1.91 20.79
CA PRO A 29 -4.58 1.07 20.85
C PRO A 29 -5.75 1.73 21.58
N TYR A 30 -6.84 1.97 20.86
CA TYR A 30 -8.07 2.63 21.30
C TYR A 30 -7.98 4.14 21.61
N ASP A 31 -6.83 4.78 21.37
CA ASP A 31 -6.64 6.22 21.51
C ASP A 31 -6.81 6.91 20.15
N THR A 32 -7.99 7.50 19.92
CA THR A 32 -8.38 8.05 18.61
C THR A 32 -8.70 9.54 18.68
N ARG A 33 -8.39 10.25 17.58
CA ARG A 33 -8.60 11.70 17.45
C ARG A 33 -9.04 12.05 16.03
N TRP A 34 -10.05 12.93 15.91
CA TRP A 34 -10.36 13.56 14.63
C TRP A 34 -9.42 14.73 14.37
N VAL A 35 -8.79 14.73 13.20
CA VAL A 35 -7.78 15.71 12.78
C VAL A 35 -8.02 16.16 11.34
N THR A 36 -7.57 17.36 11.02
CA THR A 36 -7.44 17.86 9.65
C THR A 36 -6.22 17.22 8.96
N GLU A 37 -6.11 17.39 7.64
CA GLU A 37 -4.90 16.95 6.91
C GLU A 37 -3.66 17.70 7.41
N GLU A 38 -3.79 18.99 7.72
CA GLU A 38 -2.73 19.83 8.26
C GLU A 38 -2.23 19.31 9.62
N GLU A 39 -3.13 18.92 10.51
CA GLU A 39 -2.75 18.32 11.80
C GLU A 39 -2.08 16.95 11.65
N LYS A 40 -2.47 16.13 10.65
CA LYS A 40 -1.72 14.90 10.32
C LYS A 40 -0.29 15.22 9.89
N TRP A 41 -0.11 16.29 9.11
CA TRP A 41 1.20 16.77 8.68
C TRP A 41 2.06 17.25 9.84
N GLU A 42 1.50 18.04 10.76
CA GLU A 42 2.19 18.48 11.98
C GLU A 42 2.66 17.27 12.81
N LEU A 43 1.78 16.30 13.05
CA LEU A 43 2.13 15.07 13.77
C LEU A 43 3.27 14.29 13.09
N LYS A 44 3.25 14.17 11.76
CA LYS A 44 4.34 13.50 11.02
C LYS A 44 5.66 14.27 11.13
N LEU A 45 5.64 15.60 11.06
CA LEU A 45 6.83 16.45 11.22
C LEU A 45 7.40 16.38 12.64
N ASP A 46 6.54 16.22 13.65
CA ASP A 46 6.92 16.00 15.05
C ASP A 46 7.36 14.55 15.34
N GLY A 47 7.33 13.67 14.34
CA GLY A 47 7.72 12.26 14.49
C GLY A 47 6.72 11.40 15.27
N VAL A 48 5.47 11.87 15.39
CA VAL A 48 4.39 11.13 16.05
C VAL A 48 3.81 10.09 15.08
N ASN A 49 3.81 8.84 15.52
CA ASN A 49 3.20 7.75 14.77
C ASN A 49 1.69 7.70 15.02
N PHE A 50 0.94 7.46 13.96
CA PHE A 50 -0.49 7.24 13.97
C PHE A 50 -0.90 6.39 12.77
N ILE A 51 -2.08 5.79 12.86
CA ILE A 51 -2.75 5.12 11.74
C ILE A 51 -4.01 5.93 11.42
N ASP A 52 -4.24 6.23 10.15
CA ASP A 52 -5.52 6.78 9.70
C ASP A 52 -6.53 5.62 9.61
N ILE A 53 -7.60 5.68 10.40
CA ILE A 53 -8.65 4.63 10.50
C ILE A 53 -10.01 5.15 10.00
N THR A 54 -10.00 6.23 9.21
CA THR A 54 -11.22 6.93 8.75
C THR A 54 -12.13 5.99 7.96
N GLU A 55 -11.57 5.23 7.02
CA GLU A 55 -12.33 4.36 6.11
C GLU A 55 -12.70 3.03 6.80
N GLU A 56 -11.82 2.50 7.64
CA GLU A 56 -12.02 1.25 8.41
C GLU A 56 -13.21 1.38 9.35
N THR A 57 -13.29 2.50 10.06
CA THR A 57 -14.41 2.84 10.96
C THR A 57 -15.72 2.92 10.19
N GLN A 58 -15.72 3.54 9.00
CA GLN A 58 -16.91 3.65 8.15
C GLN A 58 -17.36 2.31 7.58
N ALA A 59 -16.41 1.42 7.25
CA ALA A 59 -16.68 0.06 6.81
C ALA A 59 -17.15 -0.87 7.96
N GLY A 60 -17.17 -0.39 9.20
CA GLY A 60 -17.51 -1.19 10.39
C GLY A 60 -16.42 -2.21 10.76
N PHE A 61 -15.21 -2.04 10.23
CA PHE A 61 -14.05 -2.88 10.52
C PHE A 61 -13.21 -2.24 11.61
N TYR A 62 -13.22 -2.82 12.81
CA TYR A 62 -12.31 -2.43 13.88
C TYR A 62 -11.32 -3.57 14.11
N PRO A 63 -10.00 -3.37 13.91
CA PRO A 63 -9.02 -4.38 14.23
C PRO A 63 -9.13 -4.69 15.73
N LYS A 64 -9.66 -5.87 16.05
CA LYS A 64 -9.63 -6.36 17.43
C LYS A 64 -8.20 -6.77 17.68
N PHE A 65 -7.51 -6.05 18.58
CA PHE A 65 -6.26 -6.54 19.15
C PHE A 65 -6.54 -7.88 19.81
N PHE A 66 -6.16 -8.97 19.15
CA PHE A 66 -6.19 -10.28 19.75
C PHE A 66 -5.10 -10.31 20.81
N THR A 67 -5.48 -10.38 22.09
CA THR A 67 -4.55 -10.79 23.13
C THR A 67 -4.00 -12.14 22.73
N SER A 68 -2.70 -12.18 22.45
CA SER A 68 -1.98 -13.23 21.74
C SER A 68 -2.54 -14.64 21.97
N ASN A 69 -3.13 -15.24 20.95
CA ASN A 69 -3.10 -16.70 20.87
C ASN A 69 -1.62 -17.06 20.74
N ALA A 70 -1.07 -17.83 21.67
CA ALA A 70 0.29 -18.34 21.54
C ALA A 70 0.36 -19.20 20.27
N VAL A 71 0.86 -18.62 19.18
CA VAL A 71 1.07 -19.35 17.92
C VAL A 71 2.22 -20.31 18.16
N GLN A 72 1.94 -21.62 18.09
CA GLN A 72 3.01 -22.61 18.09
C GLN A 72 3.60 -22.69 16.68
N TYR A 73 4.78 -22.09 16.52
CA TYR A 73 5.56 -22.25 15.30
C TYR A 73 6.20 -23.64 15.25
N PRO A 74 6.36 -24.23 14.05
CA PRO A 74 7.13 -25.45 13.88
C PRO A 74 8.54 -25.29 14.46
N THR A 75 8.98 -26.25 15.27
CA THR A 75 10.31 -26.23 15.89
C THR A 75 11.42 -26.76 14.97
N LYS A 76 11.04 -27.28 13.79
CA LYS A 76 11.95 -27.82 12.80
C LYS A 76 11.55 -27.32 11.41
N LEU A 77 12.55 -27.01 10.60
CA LEU A 77 12.39 -26.75 9.18
C LEU A 77 12.23 -28.09 8.45
N ILE A 78 11.09 -28.30 7.80
CA ILE A 78 10.78 -29.56 7.11
C ILE A 78 10.98 -29.48 5.59
N HIS A 79 11.12 -28.28 5.02
CA HIS A 79 11.29 -28.04 3.58
C HIS A 79 12.71 -27.61 3.19
N ASN A 80 13.74 -28.09 3.91
CA ASN A 80 15.12 -27.62 3.75
C ASN A 80 15.65 -27.77 2.32
N ASP A 81 15.37 -28.89 1.65
CA ASP A 81 15.87 -29.14 0.30
C ASP A 81 15.21 -28.22 -0.73
N THR A 82 13.89 -28.05 -0.64
CA THR A 82 13.13 -27.13 -1.49
C THR A 82 13.64 -25.70 -1.31
N ILE A 83 13.74 -25.23 -0.07
CA ILE A 83 14.22 -23.86 0.22
C ILE A 83 15.67 -23.69 -0.23
N SER A 84 16.57 -24.64 0.07
CA SER A 84 17.97 -24.59 -0.37
C SER A 84 18.12 -24.53 -1.90
N SER A 85 17.27 -25.27 -2.63
CA SER A 85 17.24 -25.22 -4.09
C SER A 85 16.76 -23.86 -4.61
N LEU A 86 15.66 -23.34 -4.05
CA LEU A 86 15.07 -22.06 -4.44
C LEU A 86 15.98 -20.87 -4.08
N SER A 87 16.61 -20.87 -2.91
CA SER A 87 17.51 -19.78 -2.48
C SER A 87 18.71 -19.62 -3.43
N LYS A 88 19.17 -20.70 -4.09
CA LYS A 88 20.23 -20.62 -5.12
C LYS A 88 19.77 -19.96 -6.42
N LYS A 89 18.45 -19.78 -6.60
CA LYS A 89 17.85 -19.14 -7.78
C LYS A 89 17.59 -17.65 -7.56
N LEU A 90 17.78 -17.11 -6.36
CA LEU A 90 17.75 -15.67 -6.10
C LEU A 90 18.89 -14.99 -6.86
N ASP A 91 18.57 -13.89 -7.55
CA ASP A 91 19.53 -13.12 -8.35
C ASP A 91 19.57 -11.66 -7.89
N LYS A 92 20.73 -11.26 -7.37
CA LYS A 92 20.98 -9.88 -6.94
C LYS A 92 20.91 -8.88 -8.10
N LYS A 93 21.14 -9.31 -9.34
CA LYS A 93 21.01 -8.43 -10.51
C LYS A 93 19.57 -8.04 -10.76
N ASN A 94 18.62 -8.96 -10.57
CA ASN A 94 17.20 -8.64 -10.67
C ASN A 94 16.78 -7.65 -9.59
N LEU A 95 17.22 -7.86 -8.35
CA LEU A 95 16.97 -6.94 -7.24
C LEU A 95 17.50 -5.54 -7.55
N GLN A 96 18.77 -5.43 -7.98
CA GLN A 96 19.38 -4.16 -8.33
C GLN A 96 18.66 -3.49 -9.50
N HIS A 97 18.39 -4.22 -10.59
CA HIS A 97 17.71 -3.68 -11.77
C HIS A 97 16.31 -3.15 -11.44
N ASN A 98 15.53 -3.93 -10.69
CA ASN A 98 14.19 -3.53 -10.26
C ASN A 98 14.25 -2.33 -9.33
N LEU A 99 15.22 -2.27 -8.40
CA LEU A 99 15.36 -1.15 -7.48
C LEU A 99 15.80 0.13 -8.20
N GLU A 100 16.74 0.03 -9.14
CA GLU A 100 17.16 1.15 -9.98
C GLU A 100 15.97 1.74 -10.76
N HIS A 101 15.11 0.89 -11.34
CA HIS A 101 13.91 1.37 -12.01
C HIS A 101 12.90 1.96 -11.01
N PHE A 102 12.63 1.27 -9.92
CA PHE A 102 11.62 1.68 -8.93
C PHE A 102 11.99 2.98 -8.20
N THR A 103 13.28 3.27 -8.08
CA THR A 103 13.81 4.52 -7.50
C THR A 103 14.01 5.64 -8.54
N SER A 104 13.82 5.34 -9.82
CA SER A 104 13.89 6.32 -10.91
C SER A 104 12.63 7.18 -11.05
N PHE A 105 11.49 6.72 -10.52
CA PHE A 105 10.31 7.57 -10.37
C PHE A 105 10.65 8.76 -9.47
N HIS A 106 10.26 9.97 -9.87
CA HIS A 106 10.60 11.19 -9.13
C HIS A 106 10.17 11.11 -7.67
N THR A 107 8.97 10.59 -7.43
CA THR A 107 8.43 10.22 -6.12
C THR A 107 7.46 9.05 -6.34
N ARG A 108 7.16 8.27 -5.30
CA ARG A 108 6.09 7.27 -5.33
C ARG A 108 4.95 7.65 -4.39
N TYR A 109 4.81 8.93 -4.11
CA TYR A 109 3.81 9.46 -3.18
C TYR A 109 2.39 9.13 -3.64
N TYR A 110 1.56 8.61 -2.73
CA TYR A 110 0.26 8.00 -3.03
C TYR A 110 -0.77 8.92 -3.73
N LYS A 111 -0.67 10.24 -3.53
CA LYS A 111 -1.50 11.27 -4.20
C LYS A 111 -0.89 11.82 -5.50
N SER A 112 0.32 11.40 -5.88
CA SER A 112 1.00 11.87 -7.09
C SER A 112 0.71 10.99 -8.31
N GLU A 113 0.81 11.57 -9.51
CA GLU A 113 0.74 10.80 -10.77
C GLU A 113 1.86 9.75 -10.85
N TYR A 114 3.08 10.10 -10.44
CA TYR A 114 4.21 9.16 -10.33
C TYR A 114 3.92 7.99 -9.37
N GLY A 115 3.13 8.22 -8.32
CA GLY A 115 2.63 7.17 -7.43
C GLY A 115 1.75 6.15 -8.17
N VAL A 116 0.91 6.60 -9.09
CA VAL A 116 0.06 5.73 -9.93
C VAL A 116 0.90 4.98 -10.97
N GLU A 117 1.86 5.65 -11.59
CA GLU A 117 2.78 5.05 -12.56
C GLU A 117 3.62 3.94 -11.93
N SER A 118 4.24 4.23 -10.77
CA SER A 118 5.05 3.24 -10.04
C SER A 118 4.24 2.03 -9.57
N ALA A 119 3.00 2.23 -9.12
CA ALA A 119 2.09 1.13 -8.77
C ALA A 119 1.67 0.30 -9.99
N THR A 120 1.47 0.95 -11.14
CA THR A 120 1.16 0.28 -12.41
C THR A 120 2.34 -0.56 -12.87
N TRP A 121 3.55 -0.02 -12.83
CA TRP A 121 4.77 -0.76 -13.15
C TRP A 121 4.93 -1.99 -12.25
N LEU A 122 4.77 -1.84 -10.93
CA LEU A 122 4.91 -2.95 -9.98
C LEU A 122 3.87 -4.04 -10.23
N TYR A 123 2.61 -3.66 -10.48
CA TYR A 123 1.55 -4.59 -10.85
C TYR A 123 1.91 -5.39 -12.10
N GLU A 124 2.46 -4.73 -13.12
CA GLU A 124 2.88 -5.39 -14.36
C GLU A 124 4.02 -6.39 -14.13
N GLN A 125 5.00 -6.07 -13.28
CA GLN A 125 6.07 -7.02 -12.93
C GLN A 125 5.51 -8.27 -12.25
N ILE A 126 4.60 -8.09 -11.29
CA ILE A 126 3.96 -9.20 -10.56
C ILE A 126 3.11 -10.05 -11.51
N ASN A 127 2.32 -9.40 -12.36
CA ASN A 127 1.50 -10.10 -13.35
C ASN A 127 2.37 -10.92 -14.30
N ASP A 128 3.44 -10.33 -14.84
CA ASP A 128 4.37 -11.00 -15.75
C ASP A 128 5.02 -12.23 -15.10
N ILE A 129 5.45 -12.13 -13.83
CA ILE A 129 5.98 -13.26 -13.05
C ILE A 129 4.94 -14.39 -12.92
N ILE A 130 3.68 -14.06 -12.61
CA ILE A 130 2.60 -15.05 -12.45
C ILE A 130 2.27 -15.72 -13.80
N GLN A 131 2.25 -14.96 -14.90
CA GLN A 131 1.98 -15.52 -16.22
C GLN A 131 3.13 -16.42 -16.70
N LYS A 132 4.38 -15.95 -16.61
CA LYS A 132 5.56 -16.69 -17.09
C LYS A 132 5.84 -17.97 -16.33
N SER A 133 5.46 -18.03 -15.05
CA SER A 133 5.59 -19.25 -14.25
C SER A 133 4.52 -20.30 -14.55
N GLY A 134 3.45 -19.94 -15.26
CA GLY A 134 2.29 -20.80 -15.45
C GLY A 134 1.38 -20.89 -14.21
N ALA A 135 1.69 -20.15 -13.14
CA ALA A 135 0.92 -20.19 -11.90
C ALA A 135 -0.53 -19.72 -12.08
N ALA A 136 -0.79 -18.85 -13.06
CA ALA A 136 -2.14 -18.45 -13.44
C ALA A 136 -3.03 -19.65 -13.81
N ALA A 137 -2.48 -20.68 -14.46
CA ALA A 137 -3.22 -21.90 -14.82
C ALA A 137 -3.63 -22.73 -13.59
N HIS A 138 -2.96 -22.52 -12.47
CA HIS A 138 -3.25 -23.13 -11.18
C HIS A 138 -4.04 -22.22 -10.24
N GLY A 139 -4.54 -21.08 -10.75
CA GLY A 139 -5.41 -20.17 -10.00
C GLY A 139 -4.67 -19.06 -9.23
N ALA A 140 -3.37 -18.86 -9.47
CA ALA A 140 -2.70 -17.67 -8.93
C ALA A 140 -3.26 -16.40 -9.59
N THR A 141 -3.50 -15.36 -8.77
CA THR A 141 -4.11 -14.10 -9.21
C THR A 141 -3.26 -12.90 -8.82
N VAL A 142 -3.41 -11.81 -9.56
CA VAL A 142 -2.97 -10.47 -9.17
C VAL A 142 -4.13 -9.50 -9.32
N GLU A 143 -4.41 -8.73 -8.29
CA GLU A 143 -5.54 -7.80 -8.26
C GLU A 143 -5.10 -6.43 -7.73
N LYS A 144 -5.78 -5.38 -8.21
CA LYS A 144 -5.62 -4.01 -7.73
C LYS A 144 -6.65 -3.77 -6.63
N PHE A 145 -6.18 -3.39 -5.46
CA PHE A 145 -7.02 -2.91 -4.37
C PHE A 145 -7.08 -1.38 -4.44
N ALA A 146 -8.27 -0.85 -4.76
CA ALA A 146 -8.49 0.57 -4.93
C ALA A 146 -8.66 1.29 -3.59
N HIS A 147 -8.17 2.53 -3.54
CA HIS A 147 -8.33 3.46 -2.42
C HIS A 147 -9.10 4.70 -2.88
N SER A 148 -9.39 5.64 -1.97
CA SER A 148 -10.00 6.93 -2.32
C SER A 148 -9.07 7.88 -3.09
N TRP A 149 -7.78 7.52 -3.20
CA TRP A 149 -6.75 8.21 -4.00
C TRP A 149 -6.30 7.36 -5.21
N GLY A 150 -5.45 7.94 -6.06
CA GLY A 150 -5.07 7.33 -7.35
C GLY A 150 -4.20 6.07 -7.24
N GLN A 151 -3.19 6.06 -6.36
CA GLN A 151 -2.31 4.90 -6.19
C GLN A 151 -3.06 3.73 -5.54
N PHE A 152 -3.14 2.59 -6.22
CA PHE A 152 -3.77 1.36 -5.72
C PHE A 152 -2.74 0.43 -5.07
N SER A 153 -3.15 -0.42 -4.13
CA SER A 153 -2.30 -1.53 -3.62
C SER A 153 -2.40 -2.75 -4.53
N THR A 154 -1.33 -3.54 -4.65
CA THR A 154 -1.34 -4.78 -5.44
C THR A 154 -1.39 -6.01 -4.52
N ILE A 155 -2.32 -6.92 -4.79
CA ILE A 155 -2.44 -8.18 -4.06
C ILE A 155 -2.16 -9.34 -5.02
N ALA A 156 -1.05 -10.04 -4.80
CA ALA A 156 -0.74 -11.30 -5.46
C ALA A 156 -1.16 -12.46 -4.55
N ARG A 157 -1.91 -13.42 -5.08
CA ARG A 157 -2.42 -14.58 -4.33
C ARG A 157 -2.04 -15.86 -5.05
N ILE A 158 -1.35 -16.75 -4.34
CA ILE A 158 -1.15 -18.15 -4.73
C ILE A 158 -2.15 -18.96 -3.89
N PRO A 159 -3.08 -19.73 -4.49
CA PRO A 159 -4.02 -20.52 -3.74
C PRO A 159 -3.29 -21.62 -2.98
N GLY A 160 -3.61 -21.79 -1.69
CA GLY A 160 -3.11 -22.90 -0.88
C GLY A 160 -4.14 -24.03 -0.76
N GLN A 161 -3.71 -25.19 -0.27
CA GLN A 161 -4.59 -26.35 -0.04
C GLN A 161 -5.57 -26.17 1.14
N THR A 162 -5.37 -25.13 1.96
CA THR A 162 -6.18 -24.88 3.17
C THR A 162 -6.50 -23.40 3.29
N ASN A 163 -7.42 -23.06 4.20
CA ASN A 163 -7.79 -21.67 4.48
C ASN A 163 -6.78 -20.93 5.39
N LYS A 164 -5.57 -21.49 5.59
CA LYS A 164 -4.50 -20.82 6.33
C LYS A 164 -3.65 -20.00 5.37
N THR A 165 -3.73 -18.68 5.51
CA THR A 165 -3.02 -17.74 4.63
C THR A 165 -1.76 -17.23 5.32
N VAL A 166 -0.65 -17.22 4.58
CA VAL A 166 0.56 -16.48 4.94
C VAL A 166 0.59 -15.22 4.10
N VAL A 167 0.77 -14.07 4.75
CA VAL A 167 0.88 -12.77 4.08
C VAL A 167 2.31 -12.25 4.25
N LEU A 168 2.92 -11.87 3.14
CA LEU A 168 4.18 -11.16 3.08
C LEU A 168 3.91 -9.82 2.40
N GLY A 169 4.37 -8.71 2.97
CA GLY A 169 4.05 -7.37 2.50
C GLY A 169 5.21 -6.40 2.66
N ALA A 170 5.20 -5.39 1.80
CA ALA A 170 6.06 -4.20 1.77
C ALA A 170 5.18 -3.04 1.28
N HIS A 171 5.57 -1.80 1.54
CA HIS A 171 4.88 -0.65 0.98
C HIS A 171 5.62 -0.11 -0.25
N GLN A 172 4.84 0.35 -1.23
CA GLN A 172 5.38 0.75 -2.54
C GLN A 172 5.65 2.25 -2.63
N ASP A 173 5.05 3.06 -1.76
CA ASP A 173 5.12 4.50 -1.83
C ASP A 173 6.46 5.02 -1.29
N SER A 174 6.67 6.32 -1.48
CA SER A 174 7.78 7.06 -0.90
C SER A 174 7.33 8.49 -0.65
N ILE A 175 7.98 9.16 0.28
CA ILE A 175 7.57 10.49 0.69
C ILE A 175 8.75 11.40 0.96
N ASN A 176 8.61 12.66 0.56
CA ASN A 176 9.46 13.75 1.00
C ASN A 176 8.62 14.65 1.91
N LEU A 177 8.92 14.70 3.21
CA LEU A 177 8.07 15.37 4.20
C LEU A 177 7.92 16.89 4.00
N PHE A 178 8.81 17.54 3.26
CA PHE A 178 8.74 18.99 3.05
C PHE A 178 7.75 19.37 1.95
N LEU A 179 7.76 18.67 0.82
CA LEU A 179 6.84 18.87 -0.30
C LEU A 179 6.67 17.54 -1.08
N PRO A 180 5.81 16.63 -0.62
CA PRO A 180 5.73 15.24 -1.08
C PRO A 180 5.50 15.04 -2.58
N SER A 181 4.73 15.95 -3.19
CA SER A 181 4.37 15.89 -4.61
C SER A 181 5.32 16.68 -5.52
N ILE A 182 6.26 17.46 -4.95
CA ILE A 182 7.14 18.36 -5.70
C ILE A 182 8.59 17.90 -5.60
N LEU A 183 9.04 17.56 -4.39
CA LEU A 183 10.41 17.14 -4.16
C LEU A 183 10.57 15.65 -4.43
N ALA A 184 11.76 15.30 -4.91
CA ALA A 184 12.08 13.91 -5.18
C ALA A 184 12.07 13.09 -3.89
N ALA A 185 11.59 11.86 -4.00
CA ALA A 185 11.61 10.84 -2.97
C ALA A 185 11.97 9.49 -3.59
N PRO A 186 13.27 9.20 -3.80
CA PRO A 186 13.68 7.94 -4.41
C PRO A 186 13.25 6.70 -3.61
N GLY A 187 13.18 6.80 -2.27
CA GLY A 187 12.66 5.73 -1.40
C GLY A 187 13.34 4.37 -1.62
N ALA A 188 14.67 4.36 -1.74
CA ALA A 188 15.43 3.15 -2.09
C ALA A 188 15.42 2.12 -0.96
N ASP A 189 15.76 2.54 0.25
CA ASP A 189 15.71 1.66 1.43
C ASP A 189 14.27 1.52 1.94
N ASP A 190 13.56 2.66 2.03
CA ASP A 190 12.19 2.79 2.56
C ASP A 190 11.17 3.13 1.45
N ASP A 191 10.39 2.17 0.96
CA ASP A 191 10.55 0.70 1.10
C ASP A 191 10.73 0.03 -0.27
N GLY A 192 11.52 0.70 -1.13
CA GLY A 192 11.94 0.14 -2.40
C GLY A 192 12.63 -1.22 -2.22
N SER A 193 13.48 -1.32 -1.19
CA SER A 193 14.27 -2.51 -0.91
C SER A 193 13.42 -3.72 -0.50
N GLY A 194 12.43 -3.54 0.39
CA GLY A 194 11.50 -4.60 0.78
C GLY A 194 10.60 -5.01 -0.39
N THR A 195 10.08 -4.03 -1.14
CA THR A 195 9.24 -4.27 -2.32
C THR A 195 9.94 -5.16 -3.35
N VAL A 196 11.17 -4.81 -3.77
CA VAL A 196 11.89 -5.62 -4.78
C VAL A 196 12.35 -6.96 -4.22
N THR A 197 12.61 -7.04 -2.91
CA THR A 197 12.96 -8.31 -2.24
C THR A 197 11.79 -9.29 -2.31
N ILE A 198 10.58 -8.86 -1.97
CA ILE A 198 9.38 -9.69 -2.05
C ILE A 198 9.07 -10.07 -3.51
N LEU A 199 9.28 -9.15 -4.46
CA LEU A 199 9.12 -9.42 -5.88
C LEU A 199 10.04 -10.56 -6.36
N GLU A 200 11.32 -10.54 -5.95
CA GLU A 200 12.28 -11.58 -6.29
C GLU A 200 11.99 -12.92 -5.57
N VAL A 201 11.49 -12.86 -4.33
CA VAL A 201 11.01 -14.03 -3.60
C VAL A 201 9.82 -14.64 -4.34
N LEU A 202 8.83 -13.86 -4.77
CA LEU A 202 7.69 -14.34 -5.55
C LEU A 202 8.16 -15.04 -6.83
N ARG A 203 9.03 -14.38 -7.62
CA ARG A 203 9.61 -14.96 -8.84
C ARG A 203 10.26 -16.32 -8.57
N THR A 204 10.99 -16.42 -7.47
CA THR A 204 11.73 -17.63 -7.10
C THR A 204 10.79 -18.73 -6.61
N LEU A 205 9.84 -18.43 -5.73
CA LEU A 205 8.87 -19.40 -5.22
C LEU A 205 8.06 -20.04 -6.36
N LEU A 206 7.67 -19.26 -7.37
CA LEU A 206 6.92 -19.76 -8.53
C LEU A 206 7.76 -20.60 -9.51
N LEU A 207 9.05 -20.84 -9.24
CA LEU A 207 9.83 -21.86 -9.95
C LEU A 207 9.58 -23.29 -9.42
N SER A 208 8.97 -23.42 -8.23
CA SER A 208 8.64 -24.72 -7.64
C SER A 208 7.27 -25.19 -8.13
N PRO A 209 7.18 -26.37 -8.78
CA PRO A 209 5.89 -26.95 -9.18
C PRO A 209 4.96 -27.19 -7.99
N ASP A 210 5.52 -27.60 -6.85
CA ASP A 210 4.75 -27.86 -5.63
C ASP A 210 4.08 -26.58 -5.09
N ILE A 211 4.78 -25.44 -5.15
CA ILE A 211 4.22 -24.15 -4.72
C ILE A 211 3.19 -23.64 -5.72
N VAL A 212 3.45 -23.82 -7.01
CA VAL A 212 2.52 -23.40 -8.08
C VAL A 212 1.21 -24.19 -8.01
N ALA A 213 1.27 -25.47 -7.68
CA ALA A 213 0.09 -26.33 -7.59
C ALA A 213 -0.78 -26.09 -6.33
N GLY A 214 -0.27 -25.32 -5.36
CA GLY A 214 -0.90 -25.07 -4.07
C GLY A 214 -0.62 -26.14 -3.03
#